data_AF-A0A7V8FUF6-F1
#
_entry.id   AF-A0A7V8FUF6-F1
#
_cell.length_a   1.000
_cell.length_b   1.000
_cell.length_c   1.000
_cell.angle_alpha   90.00
_cell.angle_beta   90.00
_cell.angle_gamma   90.00
#
_symmetry.space_group_name_H-M   'P 1'
#
loop_
_entity.id
_entity.type
_entity.pdbx_description
1 polymer ?
#
loop_
_entity_poly.entity_id
_entity_poly.type
_entity_poly.pdbx_seq_one_letter_code
_entity_poly.pdbx_strand_id
1 'polypeptide(L)'
;MLNWLLFLSLSILVIYAADRAWLRHVARAGESLHDPQGYLELTARMTELCHGDRARVDELIAQQKRASPDAPHADAVRLAMRKLLEPEVVGRY
;
A
#
# COMPACT_ATOMS: atom_id res chain seq x y z
N MET A 1 -45.91 -4.11 1.20
CA MET A 1 -44.93 -3.14 1.72
C MET A 1 -43.97 -3.80 2.71
N LEU A 2 -44.45 -4.40 3.81
CA LEU A 2 -43.58 -5.09 4.79
C LEU A 2 -42.67 -6.15 4.17
N ASN A 3 -43.20 -7.06 3.36
CA ASN A 3 -42.40 -8.09 2.69
C ASN A 3 -41.29 -7.50 1.81
N TRP A 4 -41.57 -6.38 1.14
CA TRP A 4 -40.60 -5.72 0.28
C TRP A 4 -39.44 -5.15 1.10
N LEU A 5 -39.75 -4.47 2.22
CA LEU A 5 -38.74 -3.96 3.15
C LEU A 5 -37.92 -5.10 3.77
N LEU A 6 -38.55 -6.24 4.07
CA LEU A 6 -37.85 -7.43 4.57
C LEU A 6 -36.87 -7.97 3.52
N PHE A 7 -37.27 -8.10 2.25
CA PHE A 7 -36.36 -8.51 1.19
C PHE A 7 -35.18 -7.56 1.02
N LEU A 8 -35.41 -6.24 1.03
CA LEU A 8 -34.34 -5.26 0.92
C LEU A 8 -33.36 -5.37 2.10
N SER A 9 -33.89 -5.47 3.33
CA SER A 9 -33.08 -5.61 4.54
C SER A 9 -32.26 -6.91 4.53
N LEU A 10 -32.85 -8.01 4.04
CA LEU A 10 -32.18 -9.31 3.91
C LEU A 10 -31.05 -9.24 2.88
N SER A 11 -31.27 -8.59 1.73
CA SER A 11 -30.25 -8.41 0.71
C SER A 11 -29.06 -7.58 1.22
N ILE A 12 -29.32 -6.48 1.93
CA ILE A 12 -28.27 -5.67 2.54
C ILE A 12 -27.48 -6.49 3.57
N LEU A 13 -28.16 -7.29 4.39
CA LEU A 13 -27.53 -8.14 5.39
C LEU A 13 -26.63 -9.20 4.75
N VAL A 14 -27.08 -9.83 3.65
CA VAL A 14 -26.30 -10.83 2.91
C VAL A 14 -25.05 -10.21 2.30
N ILE A 15 -25.16 -9.04 1.66
CA ILE A 15 -24.01 -8.33 1.09
C ILE A 15 -23.01 -7.95 2.19
N TYR A 16 -23.51 -7.40 3.30
CA TYR A 16 -22.67 -7.05 4.46
C TYR A 16 -21.97 -8.28 5.08
N ALA A 17 -22.68 -9.39 5.22
CA ALA A 17 -22.13 -10.62 5.75
C ALA A 17 -21.08 -11.22 4.80
N ALA A 18 -21.32 -11.18 3.49
CA ALA A 18 -20.38 -11.62 2.47
C ALA A 18 -19.12 -10.76 2.46
N ASP A 19 -19.23 -9.44 2.52
CA ASP A 19 -18.11 -8.50 2.63
C ASP A 19 -17.27 -8.77 3.89
N ARG A 20 -17.94 -8.92 5.04
CA ARG A 20 -17.24 -9.19 6.31
C ARG A 20 -16.66 -10.60 6.38
N ALA A 21 -17.25 -11.57 5.68
CA ALA A 21 -16.71 -12.92 5.53
C ALA A 21 -15.51 -12.91 4.58
N TRP A 22 -15.56 -12.12 3.50
CA TRP A 22 -14.46 -11.89 2.58
C TRP A 22 -13.29 -11.21 3.27
N LEU A 23 -13.50 -10.13 4.03
CA LEU A 23 -12.47 -9.48 4.82
C LEU A 23 -11.85 -10.43 5.85
N ARG A 24 -12.66 -11.27 6.51
CA ARG A 24 -12.15 -12.32 7.41
C ARG A 24 -11.39 -13.41 6.67
N HIS A 25 -11.82 -13.76 5.45
CA HIS A 25 -11.16 -14.74 4.62
C HIS A 25 -9.84 -14.21 4.11
N VAL A 26 -9.76 -12.98 3.62
CA VAL A 26 -8.52 -12.29 3.23
C VAL A 26 -7.61 -12.08 4.44
N ALA A 27 -8.15 -11.76 5.62
CA ALA A 27 -7.34 -11.65 6.85
C ALA A 27 -6.81 -13.00 7.35
N ARG A 28 -7.54 -14.11 7.13
CA ARG A 28 -7.07 -15.49 7.42
C ARG A 28 -6.18 -16.08 6.33
N ALA A 29 -6.44 -15.72 5.08
CA ALA A 29 -5.52 -15.82 3.95
C ALA A 29 -4.46 -14.71 4.01
N GLY A 30 -4.32 -14.07 5.19
CA GLY A 30 -3.07 -13.57 5.69
C GLY A 30 -2.06 -14.72 5.70
N GLU A 31 -1.55 -15.06 4.51
CA GLU A 31 -0.13 -14.77 4.33
C GLU A 31 0.06 -13.38 4.92
N SER A 32 0.48 -13.35 6.19
CA SER A 32 1.35 -12.28 6.68
C SER A 32 2.20 -11.97 5.47
N LEU A 33 1.97 -10.81 4.84
CA LEU A 33 2.80 -10.38 3.73
C LEU A 33 4.19 -10.46 4.33
N HIS A 34 4.90 -11.54 3.97
CA HIS A 34 6.07 -11.95 4.68
C HIS A 34 7.09 -10.94 4.22
N ASP A 35 7.17 -9.88 5.00
CA ASP A 35 7.96 -8.71 4.72
C ASP A 35 9.08 -8.70 5.76
N PRO A 36 10.02 -9.66 5.68
CA PRO A 36 11.13 -9.74 6.61
C PRO A 36 12.02 -8.50 6.56
N GLN A 37 11.78 -7.57 5.62
CA GLN A 37 12.58 -6.40 5.36
C GLN A 37 11.82 -5.07 5.55
N GLY A 38 10.52 -5.10 5.87
CA GLY A 38 9.68 -3.92 6.12
C GLY A 38 9.40 -3.06 4.88
N TYR A 39 9.55 -3.61 3.68
CA TYR A 39 9.35 -2.93 2.41
C TYR A 39 7.95 -2.31 2.25
N LEU A 40 6.89 -3.03 2.63
CA LEU A 40 5.50 -2.56 2.48
C LEU A 40 5.20 -1.41 3.42
N GLU A 41 5.70 -1.48 4.65
CA GLU A 41 5.59 -0.38 5.61
C GLU A 41 6.36 0.85 5.10
N LEU A 42 7.56 0.64 4.53
CA LEU A 42 8.35 1.71 3.92
C LEU A 42 7.64 2.33 2.70
N THR A 43 7.00 1.53 1.85
CA THR A 43 6.25 2.07 0.71
C THR A 43 5.00 2.82 1.15
N ALA A 44 4.30 2.34 2.18
CA ALA A 44 3.17 3.05 2.77
C ALA A 44 3.59 4.42 3.31
N ARG A 45 4.68 4.48 4.09
CA ARG A 45 5.22 5.75 4.60
C ARG A 45 5.74 6.67 3.50
N MET A 46 6.37 6.14 2.45
CA MET A 46 6.75 6.94 1.27
C MET A 46 5.53 7.54 0.59
N THR A 47 4.44 6.77 0.49
CA THR A 47 3.19 7.24 -0.09
C THR A 47 2.56 8.35 0.76
N GLU A 48 2.61 8.23 2.09
CA GLU A 48 2.19 9.29 3.01
C GLU A 48 3.06 10.56 2.85
N LEU A 49 4.39 10.42 2.76
CA LEU A 49 5.31 11.54 2.55
C LEU A 49 5.12 12.20 1.17
N CYS A 50 4.67 11.45 0.18
CA CYS A 50 4.27 11.95 -1.13
C CYS A 50 2.82 12.46 -1.18
N HIS A 51 2.15 12.70 -0.04
CA HIS A 51 0.76 13.15 0.04
C HIS A 51 -0.26 12.26 -0.68
N GLY A 52 0.01 10.96 -0.77
CA GLY A 52 -0.82 9.99 -1.48
C GLY A 52 -0.46 9.81 -2.95
N ASP A 53 0.56 10.50 -3.48
CA ASP A 53 1.00 10.36 -4.86
C ASP A 53 1.83 9.08 -5.07
N ARG A 54 1.12 7.99 -5.35
CA ARG A 54 1.69 6.67 -5.57
C ARG A 54 2.50 6.58 -6.87
N ALA A 55 2.15 7.37 -7.89
CA ALA A 55 2.88 7.37 -9.16
C ALA A 55 4.30 7.90 -8.97
N ARG A 56 4.46 8.94 -8.14
CA ARG A 56 5.76 9.50 -7.76
C ARG A 56 6.61 8.52 -6.96
N VAL A 57 6.01 7.75 -6.06
CA VAL A 57 6.71 6.69 -5.30
C VAL A 57 7.20 5.58 -6.25
N ASP A 58 6.36 5.12 -7.16
CA ASP A 58 6.71 4.09 -8.13
C ASP A 58 7.82 4.57 -9.09
N GLU A 59 7.80 5.84 -9.49
CA GLU A 59 8.86 6.43 -10.32
C GLU A 59 10.21 6.44 -9.58
N LEU A 60 10.24 6.84 -8.31
CA LEU A 60 11.46 6.86 -7.50
C LEU A 60 12.04 5.45 -7.31
N ILE A 61 11.19 4.46 -7.07
CA ILE A 61 11.60 3.06 -6.96
C ILE A 61 12.15 2.56 -8.30
N ALA A 62 11.48 2.89 -9.41
CA ALA A 62 11.93 2.51 -10.76
C ALA A 62 13.27 3.16 -11.13
N GLN A 63 13.47 4.43 -10.80
CA GLN A 63 14.76 5.13 -10.99
C GLN A 63 15.88 4.44 -10.19
N GLN A 64 15.60 4.06 -8.94
CA GLN A 64 16.60 3.39 -8.11
C GLN A 64 16.92 1.97 -8.59
N LYS A 65 15.93 1.24 -9.11
CA LYS A 65 16.11 -0.08 -9.72
C LYS A 65 16.88 -0.01 -11.05
N ARG A 66 16.72 1.05 -11.84
CA ARG A 66 17.56 1.30 -13.02
C ARG A 66 19.01 1.61 -12.64
N ALA A 67 19.23 2.33 -11.54
CA ALA A 67 20.56 2.67 -11.06
C ALA A 67 21.28 1.48 -10.40
N SER A 68 20.54 0.48 -9.92
CA SER A 68 21.10 -0.73 -9.29
C SER A 68 20.25 -1.94 -9.66
N PRO A 69 20.42 -2.49 -10.88
CA PRO A 69 19.57 -3.56 -11.41
C PRO A 69 19.69 -4.88 -10.63
N ASP A 70 20.84 -5.13 -10.01
CA ASP A 70 21.08 -6.31 -9.18
C ASP A 70 20.64 -6.14 -7.71
N ALA A 71 20.21 -4.94 -7.31
CA ALA A 71 19.79 -4.71 -5.93
C ALA A 71 18.41 -5.35 -5.68
N PRO A 72 18.22 -6.03 -4.54
CA PRO A 72 16.90 -6.54 -4.16
C PRO A 72 15.92 -5.37 -3.99
N HIS A 73 14.66 -5.63 -4.33
CA HIS A 73 13.62 -4.59 -4.42
C HIS A 73 13.45 -3.79 -3.11
N ALA A 74 13.62 -4.42 -1.96
CA ALA A 74 13.57 -3.73 -0.66
C ALA A 74 14.71 -2.72 -0.47
N ASP A 75 15.90 -2.99 -0.99
CA ASP A 75 17.03 -2.06 -0.92
C ASP A 75 16.81 -0.87 -1.86
N ALA A 76 16.24 -1.11 -3.04
CA ALA A 76 15.82 -0.03 -3.93
C ALA A 76 14.84 0.93 -3.24
N VAL A 77 13.96 0.41 -2.38
CA VAL A 77 12.95 1.21 -1.69
C VAL A 77 13.51 1.90 -0.47
N ARG A 78 14.41 1.26 0.29
CA ARG A 78 15.15 1.93 1.35
C ARG A 78 15.97 3.10 0.82
N LEU A 79 16.61 2.92 -0.34
CA LEU A 79 17.37 3.98 -1.01
C LEU A 79 16.46 5.08 -1.55
N ALA A 80 15.29 4.74 -2.11
CA ALA A 80 14.29 5.73 -2.53
C ALA A 80 13.73 6.53 -1.34
N MET A 81 13.42 5.87 -0.23
CA MET A 81 12.99 6.50 1.03
C MET A 81 14.10 7.41 1.59
N ARG A 82 15.36 6.96 1.59
CA ARG A 82 16.50 7.77 2.03
C ARG A 82 16.63 9.03 1.18
N LYS A 83 16.50 8.94 -0.15
CA LYS A 83 16.50 10.12 -1.03
C LYS A 83 15.32 11.06 -0.78
N LEU A 84 14.17 10.53 -0.36
CA LEU A 84 12.99 11.32 -0.05
C LEU A 84 13.11 12.07 1.29
N LEU A 85 13.83 11.47 2.25
CA LEU A 85 14.08 12.01 3.58
C LEU A 85 15.35 12.85 3.67
N GLU A 86 16.29 12.67 2.74
CA GLU A 86 17.42 13.57 2.58
C GLU A 86 16.85 14.94 2.24
N PRO A 87 17.09 15.96 3.08
CA PRO A 87 16.69 17.31 2.71
C PRO A 87 17.38 17.61 1.39
N GLU A 88 16.62 18.09 0.42
CA GLU A 88 17.18 18.80 -0.72
C GLU A 88 18.14 19.85 -0.15
N VAL A 89 19.43 19.53 -0.08
CA VAL A 89 20.51 20.51 -0.02
C VAL A 89 20.58 21.12 -1.42
N VAL A 90 19.47 21.72 -1.83
CA VAL A 90 19.42 22.74 -2.86
C VAL A 90 20.04 23.93 -2.17
N GLY A 91 21.36 24.03 -2.35
CA GLY A 91 22.09 25.25 -2.11
C GLY A 91 21.33 26.41 -2.73
N ARG A 92 20.80 27.29 -1.89
CA ARG A 92 20.59 28.67 -2.29
C ARG A 92 21.82 29.43 -1.83
N TYR A 93 22.64 29.76 -2.83
CA TYR A 93 23.52 30.91 -2.84
C TYR A 93 22.77 32.18 -2.39
#